data_AF-A0A815Y2G5-F1
#
_entry.id   AF-A0A815Y2G5-F1
#
_cell.length_a   1.000
_cell.length_b   1.000
_cell.length_c   1.000
_cell.angle_alpha   90.00
_cell.angle_beta   90.00
_cell.angle_gamma   90.00
#
_symmetry.space_group_name_H-M   'P 1'
#
loop_
_entity.id
_entity.type
_entity.pdbx_description
1 polymer ?
#
loop_
_entity_poly.entity_id
_entity_poly.type
_entity_poly.pdbx_seq_one_letter_code
_entity_poly.pdbx_strand_id
1 'polypeptide(L)'
;MSPLDYEHKTDVWQMSNKWQGKFEVKWIYVKDVPNQQFRNIRLENNDNKPVTNSRDTQEIPYEKGKQMLKTMHMYRDKTSIFDDFQYYESKQAEEVVKKPSNNEFNNTTTNNTRGNNNNKRQFSSNKSSSSTSSVPLEQQQQPQQQEETENLTNENNN
;
A
#
# COMPACT_ATOMS: atom_id res chain seq x y z
N MET A 1 17.30 4.16 -17.06
CA MET A 1 17.06 2.73 -16.72
C MET A 1 18.39 2.19 -16.29
N SER A 2 18.50 1.76 -15.04
CA SER A 2 19.75 1.33 -14.40
C SER A 2 19.62 -0.08 -13.82
N PRO A 3 20.74 -0.78 -13.57
CA PRO A 3 20.75 -1.93 -12.66
C PRO A 3 20.32 -1.54 -11.24
N LEU A 4 20.01 -2.55 -10.43
CA LEU A 4 19.72 -2.40 -9.00
C LEU A 4 21.01 -2.17 -8.21
N ASP A 5 21.08 -1.03 -7.53
CA ASP A 5 22.09 -0.69 -6.54
C ASP A 5 21.53 -1.01 -5.15
N TYR A 6 22.10 -2.01 -4.47
CA TYR A 6 21.66 -2.45 -3.14
C TYR A 6 22.23 -1.61 -1.99
N GLU A 7 23.33 -0.89 -2.21
CA GLU A 7 24.00 -0.11 -1.18
C GLU A 7 23.31 1.24 -0.96
N HIS A 8 22.52 1.67 -1.94
CA HIS A 8 21.74 2.90 -1.85
C HIS A 8 20.68 2.83 -0.74
N LYS A 9 20.76 3.78 0.19
CA LYS A 9 19.72 4.02 1.20
C LYS A 9 18.89 5.22 0.79
N THR A 10 17.57 5.09 0.84
CA THR A 10 16.65 6.17 0.52
C THR A 10 15.62 6.33 1.64
N ASP A 11 15.32 7.59 1.97
CA ASP A 11 14.40 8.00 3.02
C ASP A 11 13.05 8.49 2.46
N VAL A 12 12.83 8.34 1.16
CA VAL A 12 11.61 8.77 0.45
C VAL A 12 10.43 7.82 0.70
N TRP A 13 10.70 6.59 1.15
CA TRP A 13 9.67 5.61 1.47
C TRP A 13 9.15 5.81 2.90
N GLN A 14 7.83 5.73 3.08
CA GLN A 14 7.20 5.83 4.41
C GLN A 14 7.75 4.80 5.41
N MET A 15 8.15 3.61 4.93
CA MET A 15 8.81 2.58 5.74
C MET A 15 10.32 2.57 5.47
N SER A 16 11.03 3.52 6.08
CA SER A 16 12.45 3.84 5.80
C SER A 16 13.46 2.70 5.97
N ASN A 17 13.07 1.58 6.59
CA ASN A 17 13.94 0.43 6.82
C ASN A 17 13.50 -0.86 6.10
N LYS A 18 12.32 -0.85 5.46
CA LYS A 18 11.78 -2.05 4.82
C LYS A 18 12.36 -2.26 3.42
N TRP A 19 12.62 -1.18 2.71
CA TRP A 19 13.02 -1.21 1.31
C TRP A 19 14.47 -0.73 1.18
N GLN A 20 15.34 -1.62 0.73
CA GLN A 20 16.76 -1.35 0.49
C GLN A 20 17.07 -1.45 -1.00
N GLY A 21 18.01 -0.62 -1.43
CA GLY A 21 18.41 -0.51 -2.81
C GLY A 21 17.46 0.29 -3.69
N LYS A 22 17.95 0.63 -4.89
CA LYS A 22 17.25 1.47 -5.87
C LYS A 22 17.68 1.11 -7.28
N PHE A 23 16.75 1.21 -8.22
CA PHE A 23 17.03 1.29 -9.64
C PHE A 23 16.19 2.40 -10.27
N GLU A 24 16.65 2.95 -11.37
CA GLU A 24 15.95 4.02 -12.07
C GLU A 24 14.83 3.50 -12.97
N VAL A 25 13.64 4.07 -12.80
CA VAL A 25 12.49 3.84 -13.67
C VAL A 25 12.13 5.12 -14.43
N LYS A 26 11.52 4.95 -15.59
CA LYS A 26 10.89 6.03 -16.36
C LYS A 26 9.40 5.73 -16.45
N TRP A 27 8.58 6.60 -15.88
CA TRP A 27 7.13 6.51 -15.98
C TRP A 27 6.70 6.79 -17.43
N ILE A 28 5.93 5.87 -18.02
CA ILE A 28 5.39 5.99 -19.39
C ILE A 28 3.91 6.37 -19.35
N TYR A 29 3.15 5.71 -18.48
CA TYR A 29 1.75 6.04 -18.20
C TYR A 29 1.61 6.41 -16.72
N VAL A 30 0.85 7.47 -16.46
CA VAL A 30 0.42 7.84 -15.12
C VAL A 30 -1.07 8.12 -15.22
N LYS A 31 -1.88 7.12 -14.90
CA LYS A 31 -3.35 7.15 -15.03
C LYS A 31 -3.98 6.04 -14.20
N ASP A 32 -5.25 6.20 -13.86
CA ASP A 32 -6.03 5.15 -13.23
C ASP A 32 -6.78 4.32 -14.28
N VAL A 33 -6.61 3.00 -14.23
CA VAL A 33 -7.36 2.06 -15.07
C VAL A 33 -8.06 1.03 -14.18
N PRO A 34 -9.39 0.93 -14.19
CA PRO A 34 -10.12 -0.01 -13.35
C PRO A 34 -9.74 -1.46 -13.63
N ASN A 35 -9.61 -2.26 -12.57
CA ASN A 35 -9.27 -3.68 -12.67
C ASN A 35 -10.16 -4.48 -13.64
N GLN A 36 -11.43 -4.10 -13.80
CA GLN A 36 -12.35 -4.75 -14.75
C GLN A 36 -11.80 -4.80 -16.18
N GLN A 37 -10.99 -3.80 -16.59
CA GLN A 37 -10.38 -3.75 -17.92
C GLN A 37 -9.33 -4.85 -18.15
N PHE A 38 -8.80 -5.46 -17.08
CA PHE A 38 -7.74 -6.47 -17.14
C PHE A 38 -8.19 -7.87 -16.71
N ARG A 39 -9.40 -8.04 -16.14
CA ARG A 39 -9.87 -9.31 -15.55
C ARG A 39 -9.93 -10.48 -16.54
N ASN A 40 -10.08 -10.20 -17.84
CA ASN A 40 -10.07 -11.21 -18.91
C ASN A 40 -8.67 -11.75 -19.21
N ILE A 41 -7.60 -11.06 -18.81
CA ILE A 41 -6.22 -11.49 -18.97
C ILE A 41 -5.89 -12.46 -17.82
N ARG A 42 -5.91 -13.75 -18.12
CA ARG A 42 -5.53 -14.83 -17.19
C ARG A 42 -4.09 -15.27 -17.45
N LEU A 43 -3.38 -15.55 -16.36
CA LEU A 43 -1.97 -15.90 -16.36
C LEU A 43 -1.78 -17.40 -16.13
N GLU A 44 -1.33 -18.10 -17.16
CA GLU A 44 -1.04 -19.53 -17.13
C GLU A 44 0.06 -19.91 -16.12
N ASN A 45 1.00 -19.01 -15.87
CA ASN A 45 2.06 -19.15 -14.87
C ASN A 45 1.64 -18.75 -13.44
N ASN A 46 0.34 -18.52 -13.20
CA ASN A 46 -0.21 -18.15 -11.89
C ASN A 46 -1.60 -18.79 -11.68
N ASP A 47 -1.68 -20.13 -11.80
CA ASP A 47 -2.90 -20.92 -11.61
C ASP A 47 -4.11 -20.45 -12.46
N ASN A 48 -3.87 -19.85 -13.63
CA ASN A 48 -4.89 -19.21 -14.46
C ASN A 48 -5.71 -18.12 -13.73
N LYS A 49 -5.15 -17.53 -12.66
CA LYS A 49 -5.75 -16.39 -11.98
C LYS A 49 -5.72 -15.15 -12.88
N PRO A 50 -6.67 -14.22 -12.72
CA PRO A 50 -6.62 -12.94 -13.42
C PRO A 50 -5.35 -12.16 -13.06
N VAL A 51 -4.79 -11.41 -14.02
CA VAL A 51 -3.60 -10.57 -13.81
C VAL A 51 -3.78 -9.56 -12.66
N THR A 52 -5.02 -9.15 -12.38
CA THR A 52 -5.38 -8.25 -11.27
C THR A 52 -5.14 -8.86 -9.88
N ASN A 53 -4.89 -10.17 -9.79
CA ASN A 53 -4.65 -10.90 -8.54
C ASN A 53 -3.18 -11.26 -8.34
N SER A 54 -2.30 -10.67 -9.14
CA SER A 54 -0.85 -10.90 -9.09
C SER A 54 -0.24 -10.42 -7.77
N ARG A 55 0.76 -11.13 -7.28
CA ARG A 55 1.63 -10.68 -6.18
C ARG A 55 2.71 -9.74 -6.71
N ASP A 56 3.40 -9.07 -5.80
CA ASP A 56 4.53 -8.21 -6.15
C ASP A 56 5.56 -8.99 -6.99
N THR A 57 6.11 -8.34 -8.02
CA THR A 57 7.07 -8.90 -8.99
C THR A 57 6.58 -10.09 -9.84
N GLN A 58 5.27 -10.39 -9.90
CA GLN A 58 4.74 -11.42 -10.79
C GLN A 58 5.11 -11.18 -12.25
N GLU A 59 5.72 -12.18 -12.88
CA GLU A 59 6.02 -12.13 -14.30
C GLU A 59 4.75 -12.35 -15.14
N ILE A 60 4.55 -11.52 -16.16
CA ILE A 60 3.45 -11.64 -17.12
C ILE A 60 4.02 -12.15 -18.44
N PRO A 61 3.53 -13.29 -18.97
CA PRO A 61 3.96 -13.80 -20.27
C PRO A 61 3.81 -12.76 -21.38
N TYR A 62 4.75 -12.75 -22.32
CA TYR A 62 4.89 -11.69 -23.32
C TYR A 62 3.59 -11.36 -24.06
N GLU A 63 2.84 -12.36 -24.51
CA GLU A 63 1.58 -12.14 -25.24
C GLU A 63 0.48 -11.52 -24.35
N LYS A 64 0.42 -11.89 -23.07
CA LYS A 64 -0.48 -11.27 -22.08
C LYS A 64 -0.04 -9.84 -21.78
N GLY A 65 1.27 -9.59 -21.71
CA GLY A 65 1.87 -8.27 -21.52
C GLY A 65 1.47 -7.29 -22.63
N LYS A 66 1.50 -7.71 -23.91
CA LYS A 66 1.03 -6.89 -25.03
C LYS A 66 -0.44 -6.50 -24.89
N GLN A 67 -1.30 -7.45 -24.49
CA GLN A 67 -2.72 -7.18 -24.29
C GLN A 67 -2.93 -6.14 -23.19
N MET A 68 -2.23 -6.32 -22.06
CA MET A 68 -2.29 -5.37 -20.94
C MET A 68 -1.80 -3.98 -21.35
N LEU A 69 -0.70 -3.87 -22.08
CA LEU A 69 -0.17 -2.60 -22.57
C LEU A 69 -1.14 -1.92 -23.55
N LYS A 70 -1.76 -2.68 -24.46
CA LYS A 70 -2.78 -2.16 -25.39
C LYS A 70 -3.98 -1.61 -24.63
N THR A 71 -4.49 -2.34 -23.63
CA THR A 71 -5.60 -1.88 -22.78
C THR A 71 -5.21 -0.59 -22.05
N MET A 72 -4.02 -0.54 -21.43
CA MET A 72 -3.50 0.64 -20.73
C MET A 72 -3.42 1.86 -21.65
N HIS A 73 -2.91 1.68 -22.88
CA HIS A 73 -2.78 2.75 -23.87
C HIS A 73 -4.14 3.28 -24.36
N MET A 74 -5.08 2.38 -24.65
CA MET A 74 -6.38 2.73 -25.23
C MET A 74 -7.39 3.28 -24.22
N TYR A 75 -7.21 2.99 -22.92
CA TYR A 75 -8.12 3.46 -21.90
C TYR A 75 -8.05 4.98 -21.76
N ARG A 76 -9.22 5.62 -21.83
CA ARG A 76 -9.41 7.05 -21.56
C ARG A 76 -9.70 7.23 -20.08
N ASP A 77 -8.66 7.56 -19.34
CA ASP A 77 -8.71 7.84 -17.92
C ASP A 77 -9.47 9.14 -17.60
N LYS A 78 -10.05 9.16 -16.40
CA LYS A 78 -10.73 10.35 -15.84
C LYS A 78 -10.00 10.91 -14.62
N THR A 79 -9.17 10.08 -13.99
CA THR A 79 -8.43 10.40 -12.77
C THR A 79 -7.02 9.83 -12.86
N SER A 80 -6.11 10.46 -12.13
CA SER A 80 -4.76 9.97 -11.92
C SER A 80 -4.22 10.49 -10.59
N ILE A 81 -3.11 9.92 -10.13
CA ILE A 81 -2.40 10.43 -8.95
C ILE A 81 -1.94 11.90 -9.07
N PHE A 82 -1.87 12.47 -10.28
CA PHE A 82 -1.54 13.88 -10.45
C PHE A 82 -2.65 14.82 -9.97
N ASP A 83 -3.90 14.37 -9.91
CA ASP A 83 -5.01 15.16 -9.39
C ASP A 83 -4.80 15.49 -7.90
N ASP A 84 -4.06 14.63 -7.18
CA ASP A 84 -3.75 14.75 -5.76
C ASP A 84 -2.31 15.27 -5.51
N PHE A 85 -1.61 15.76 -6.54
CA PHE A 85 -0.17 16.08 -6.42
C PHE A 85 0.12 17.13 -5.32
N GLN A 86 -0.70 18.18 -5.23
CA GLN A 86 -0.56 19.22 -4.21
C GLN A 86 -0.77 18.69 -2.78
N TYR A 87 -1.66 17.71 -2.62
CA TYR A 87 -1.90 17.06 -1.33
C TYR A 87 -0.65 16.32 -0.87
N TYR A 88 0.01 15.56 -1.76
CA TYR A 88 1.23 14.82 -1.42
C TYR A 88 2.42 15.73 -1.12
N GLU A 89 2.62 16.82 -1.87
CA GLU A 89 3.65 17.82 -1.58
C GLU A 89 3.47 18.45 -0.19
N SER A 90 2.25 18.86 0.13
CA SER A 90 1.93 19.46 1.44
C SER A 90 2.16 18.48 2.58
N LYS A 91 1.68 17.23 2.42
CA LYS A 91 1.84 16.18 3.42
C LYS A 91 3.32 15.85 3.66
N GLN A 92 4.14 15.79 2.60
CA GLN A 92 5.57 15.53 2.74
C GLN A 92 6.28 16.68 3.49
N ALA A 93 5.95 17.93 3.18
CA ALA A 93 6.52 19.09 3.87
C ALA A 93 6.23 19.06 5.38
N GLU A 94 5.00 18.71 5.77
CA GLU A 94 4.64 18.56 7.19
C GLU A 94 5.40 17.44 7.91
N GLU A 95 5.60 16.29 7.25
CA GLU A 95 6.32 15.15 7.82
C GLU A 95 7.81 15.48 8.02
N VAL A 96 8.42 16.27 7.12
CA VAL A 96 9.80 16.75 7.26
C VAL A 96 9.94 17.69 8.45
N VAL A 97 9.00 18.61 8.67
CA VAL A 97 9.02 19.55 9.81
C VAL A 97 8.85 18.84 11.15
N LYS A 98 8.08 17.74 11.19
CA LYS A 98 7.81 16.97 12.42
C LYS A 98 8.93 16.01 12.82
N LYS A 99 9.90 15.71 11.94
CA LYS A 99 11.07 14.90 12.31
C LYS A 99 12.02 15.76 13.16
N PRO A 100 12.20 15.49 14.47
CA PRO A 100 13.19 16.22 15.25
C PRO A 100 14.58 15.95 14.65
N SER A 101 15.33 17.01 14.40
CA SER A 101 16.75 16.93 14.08
C SER A 101 17.48 16.28 15.26
N ASN A 102 17.72 14.96 15.20
CA ASN A 102 18.69 14.33 16.09
C ASN A 102 20.09 14.73 15.61
N ASN A 103 20.51 15.94 15.93
CA ASN A 103 21.89 16.39 15.96
C ASN A 103 22.01 17.45 17.07
N GLU A 104 23.05 17.30 17.91
CA GLU A 104 23.34 17.98 19.19
C GLU A 104 22.57 17.33 20.36
N PHE A 105 23.21 16.61 21.29
CA PHE A 105 24.21 17.11 22.23
C PHE A 105 25.32 16.10 22.50
N ASN A 106 26.56 16.40 22.10
CA ASN A 106 27.76 15.91 22.77
C ASN A 106 28.69 17.09 23.04
N ASN A 107 29.16 17.14 24.30
CA ASN A 107 30.28 17.90 24.85
C ASN A 107 30.01 19.31 25.40
N THR A 108 29.74 19.35 26.71
CA THR A 108 30.44 20.31 27.58
C THR A 108 30.80 19.64 28.91
N THR A 109 32.08 19.39 29.09
CA THR A 109 32.71 19.14 30.38
C THR A 109 32.58 20.40 31.24
N THR A 110 31.92 20.30 32.39
CA THR A 110 32.20 21.18 33.54
C THR A 110 32.16 20.37 34.83
N ASN A 111 33.33 20.27 35.46
CA ASN A 111 33.53 19.76 36.82
C ASN A 111 32.90 20.70 37.87
N ASN A 112 32.68 20.13 39.07
CA ASN A 112 32.45 20.74 40.38
C ASN A 112 31.01 21.15 40.75
N THR A 113 30.34 20.43 41.65
CA THR A 113 30.48 20.59 43.13
C THR A 113 29.38 19.80 43.85
N ARG A 114 29.75 19.17 44.96
CA ARG A 114 28.92 18.46 45.95
C ARG A 114 27.61 19.17 46.29
N GLY A 115 26.53 18.38 46.34
CA GLY A 115 25.26 18.75 46.98
C GLY A 115 24.43 17.51 47.28
N ASN A 116 24.58 16.99 48.51
CA ASN A 116 23.70 15.99 49.12
C ASN A 116 22.23 16.37 48.92
N ASN A 117 21.40 15.43 48.49
CA ASN A 117 19.99 15.37 48.91
C ASN A 117 19.43 13.97 48.75
N ASN A 118 19.26 13.31 49.90
CA ASN A 118 18.49 12.09 50.08
C ASN A 118 17.02 12.39 49.80
N ASN A 119 16.44 11.80 48.75
CA ASN A 119 15.00 11.62 48.66
C ASN A 119 14.65 10.23 48.13
N LYS A 120 14.38 9.39 49.12
CA LYS A 120 13.73 8.08 49.10
C LYS A 120 12.52 8.09 48.14
N ARG A 121 12.59 7.37 47.02
CA ARG A 121 11.40 7.04 46.22
C ARG A 121 11.12 5.54 46.31
N GLN A 122 9.91 5.28 46.77
CA GLN A 122 9.29 3.98 46.99
C GLN A 122 9.09 3.23 45.67
N PHE A 123 9.23 1.91 45.75
CA PHE A 123 8.74 0.97 44.75
C PHE A 123 7.21 1.04 44.66
N SER A 124 6.68 1.14 43.43
CA SER A 124 5.32 0.70 43.11
C SER A 124 5.30 0.04 41.73
N SER A 125 4.80 -1.18 41.72
CA SER A 125 4.66 -2.10 40.60
C SER A 125 3.61 -1.69 39.56
N ASN A 126 3.90 -2.07 38.31
CA ASN A 126 3.09 -2.08 37.09
C ASN A 126 1.57 -2.34 37.27
N LYS A 127 0.74 -1.59 36.53
CA LYS A 127 -0.20 -2.12 35.50
C LYS A 127 -1.03 -1.00 34.88
N SER A 128 -0.94 -0.81 33.57
CA SER A 128 -2.01 -0.20 32.78
C SER A 128 -1.95 -0.71 31.34
N SER A 129 -2.91 -1.57 31.05
CA SER A 129 -3.27 -2.13 29.76
C SER A 129 -3.75 -1.05 28.80
N SER A 130 -3.16 -0.98 27.61
CA SER A 130 -3.68 -0.23 26.47
C SER A 130 -4.89 -0.97 25.89
N SER A 131 -6.07 -0.35 25.96
CA SER A 131 -7.26 -0.77 25.23
C SER A 131 -7.11 -0.43 23.75
N THR A 132 -6.94 -1.45 22.92
CA THR A 132 -7.17 -1.40 21.47
C THR A 132 -8.67 -1.37 21.20
N SER A 133 -9.18 -0.31 20.58
CA SER A 133 -10.53 -0.29 20.01
C SER A 133 -10.51 -1.00 18.66
N SER A 134 -11.00 -2.24 18.64
CA SER A 134 -11.28 -3.04 17.45
C SER A 134 -12.55 -2.55 16.75
N VAL A 135 -12.43 -2.19 15.47
CA VAL A 135 -13.56 -1.93 14.56
C VAL A 135 -14.12 -3.29 14.10
N PRO A 136 -15.44 -3.55 14.16
CA PRO A 136 -16.01 -4.83 13.72
C PRO A 136 -15.98 -5.01 12.20
N LEU A 137 -15.71 -6.24 11.75
CA LEU A 137 -15.93 -6.68 10.38
C LEU A 137 -17.42 -6.69 10.06
N GLU A 138 -17.84 -5.91 9.07
CA GLU A 138 -19.16 -5.98 8.48
C GLU A 138 -19.21 -7.15 7.49
N GLN A 139 -20.02 -8.16 7.80
CA GLN A 139 -20.28 -9.31 6.92
C GLN A 139 -21.16 -8.83 5.75
N GLN A 140 -20.59 -8.81 4.54
CA GLN A 140 -21.39 -8.71 3.32
C GLN A 140 -22.20 -10.00 3.14
N GLN A 141 -23.51 -9.90 3.33
CA GLN A 141 -24.45 -10.91 2.85
C GLN A 141 -24.42 -10.94 1.32
N GLN A 142 -24.25 -12.14 0.77
CA GLN A 142 -24.48 -12.39 -0.66
C GLN A 142 -25.98 -12.24 -0.95
N PRO A 143 -26.38 -11.61 -2.07
CA PRO A 143 -27.76 -11.69 -2.52
C PRO A 143 -28.07 -13.15 -2.93
N GLN A 144 -29.08 -13.73 -2.28
CA GLN A 144 -29.68 -14.99 -2.70
C GLN A 144 -30.40 -14.79 -4.03
N GLN A 145 -30.10 -15.64 -5.01
CA GLN A 145 -30.93 -15.78 -6.21
C GLN A 145 -32.19 -16.53 -5.81
N GLN A 146 -33.36 -15.94 -6.04
CA GLN A 146 -34.63 -16.65 -5.96
C GLN A 146 -34.79 -17.49 -7.22
N GLU A 147 -34.88 -18.80 -7.05
CA GLU A 147 -35.40 -19.72 -8.06
C GLU A 147 -36.92 -19.51 -8.15
N GLU A 148 -37.38 -18.90 -9.24
CA GLU A 148 -38.77 -19.06 -9.68
C GLU A 148 -38.84 -20.28 -10.59
N THR A 149 -39.27 -21.39 -10.00
CA THR A 149 -39.86 -22.51 -10.75
C THR A 149 -41.33 -22.18 -11.01
N GLU A 150 -41.68 -21.91 -12.26
CA GLU A 150 -43.05 -22.17 -12.74
C GLU A 150 -43.01 -23.13 -13.93
N ASN A 151 -43.45 -24.35 -13.66
CA ASN A 151 -43.93 -25.29 -14.64
C ASN A 151 -45.29 -24.83 -15.16
N LEU A 152 -45.44 -24.68 -16.47
CA LEU A 152 -46.72 -24.88 -17.16
C LEU A 152 -46.46 -25.72 -18.41
N THR A 153 -46.81 -26.99 -18.29
CA THR A 153 -47.34 -27.82 -19.38
C THR A 153 -48.41 -27.04 -20.15
N ASN A 154 -48.36 -27.04 -21.48
CA ASN A 154 -49.48 -27.55 -22.27
C ASN A 154 -49.16 -27.69 -23.77
N GLU A 155 -49.67 -28.79 -24.27
CA GLU A 155 -49.77 -29.27 -25.65
C GLU A 155 -50.46 -28.26 -26.59
N ASN A 156 -50.04 -28.23 -27.86
CA ASN A 156 -50.86 -28.56 -29.05
C ASN A 156 -50.45 -27.80 -30.32
N ASN A 157 -50.24 -28.58 -31.38
CA ASN A 157 -50.60 -28.34 -32.79
C ASN A 157 -50.24 -26.99 -33.44
N ASN A 158 -49.26 -26.96 -34.35
CA ASN A 158 -49.45 -27.10 -35.81
C ASN A 158 -48.12 -26.89 -36.55
#